data_AF-A0A139TS60-F1
#
_entry.id   AF-A0A139TS60-F1
#
_cell.length_a   1.000
_cell.length_b   1.000
_cell.length_c   1.000
_cell.angle_alpha   90.00
_cell.angle_beta   90.00
_cell.angle_gamma   90.00
#
_symmetry.space_group_name_H-M   'P 1'
#
loop_
_entity.id
_entity.type
_entity.pdbx_description
1 polymer ?
#
loop_
_entity_poly.entity_id
_entity_poly.type
_entity_poly.pdbx_seq_one_letter_code
_entity_poly.pdbx_strand_id
1 'polypeptide(L)'
;MNLSYSDQTPASDTHLVTEELKESVKNMENPILLDYRNVKTCEEMKSLINDYITKNHEGQTHRGSGLIKENGKYILICATFNEDDKMLILSFDITNILHELLHSSDKKTREEVKEYIASLTSENVE
;
A
#
# COMPACT_ATOMS: atom_id res chain seq x y z
N MET A 1 50.30 25.58 21.13
CA MET A 1 49.02 25.49 20.37
C MET A 1 48.34 24.21 20.81
N ASN A 2 47.29 24.31 21.63
CA ASN A 2 46.42 23.19 22.01
C ASN A 2 45.14 23.33 21.19
N LEU A 3 44.90 22.41 20.26
CA LEU A 3 43.58 22.24 19.62
C LEU A 3 42.78 21.29 20.50
N SER A 4 41.89 21.87 21.30
CA SER A 4 40.86 21.11 22.01
C SER A 4 39.76 20.81 20.99
N TYR A 5 39.70 19.58 20.50
CA TYR A 5 38.51 19.07 19.84
C TYR A 5 37.51 18.75 20.93
N SER A 6 36.49 19.60 21.06
CA SER A 6 35.31 19.29 21.86
C SER A 6 34.59 18.12 21.18
N ASP A 7 34.72 16.92 21.76
CA ASP A 7 33.77 15.83 21.57
C ASP A 7 32.41 16.28 22.15
N GLN A 8 31.66 16.99 21.33
CA GLN A 8 30.22 17.12 21.48
C GLN A 8 29.58 16.38 20.31
N THR A 9 29.55 15.05 20.41
CA THR A 9 28.49 14.30 19.76
C THR A 9 27.17 14.75 20.41
N PRO A 10 26.22 15.32 19.67
CA PRO A 10 24.89 15.51 20.22
C PRO A 10 24.31 14.11 20.44
N ALA A 11 24.30 13.67 21.69
CA ALA A 11 23.53 12.52 22.12
C ALA A 11 22.04 12.88 22.06
N SER A 12 21.43 12.90 20.86
CA SER A 12 19.96 12.92 20.74
C SER A 12 19.39 12.62 19.35
N ASP A 13 20.05 11.83 18.49
CA ASP A 13 19.41 11.34 17.24
C ASP A 13 18.67 10.01 17.46
N THR A 14 18.04 9.85 18.63
CA THR A 14 17.11 8.74 18.85
C THR A 14 15.78 9.10 18.17
N HIS A 15 15.71 8.77 16.87
CA HIS A 15 14.53 8.51 16.06
C HIS A 15 13.17 8.75 16.75
N LEU A 16 12.57 9.92 16.55
CA LEU A 16 11.12 10.08 16.66
C LEU A 16 10.48 9.40 15.44
N VAL A 17 10.30 8.08 15.52
CA VAL A 17 9.46 7.34 14.56
C VAL A 17 8.04 7.87 14.73
N THR A 18 7.48 8.47 13.69
CA THR A 18 6.10 8.99 13.72
C THR A 18 5.10 7.83 13.86
N GLU A 19 3.92 8.11 14.40
CA GLU A 19 2.90 7.06 14.60
C GLU A 19 2.44 6.47 13.25
N GLU A 20 2.40 7.28 12.20
CA GLU A 20 2.08 6.86 10.83
C GLU A 20 3.09 5.84 10.31
N LEU A 21 4.39 6.04 10.57
CA LEU A 21 5.42 5.09 10.16
C LEU A 21 5.33 3.77 10.95
N LYS A 22 5.01 3.83 12.25
CA LYS A 22 4.77 2.61 13.05
C LYS A 22 3.56 1.84 12.56
N GLU A 23 2.50 2.54 12.18
CA GLU A 23 1.29 1.94 11.62
C GLU A 23 1.58 1.27 10.28
N SER A 24 2.28 1.95 9.37
CA SER A 24 2.70 1.37 8.09
C SER A 24 3.53 0.10 8.26
N VAL A 25 4.50 0.08 9.18
CA VAL A 25 5.30 -1.13 9.44
C VAL A 25 4.42 -2.28 9.94
N LYS A 26 3.56 -2.03 10.93
CA LYS A 26 2.63 -3.06 11.45
C LYS A 26 1.70 -3.62 10.37
N ASN A 27 1.22 -2.73 9.51
CA ASN A 27 0.33 -3.09 8.41
C ASN A 27 1.07 -3.84 7.28
N MET A 28 2.34 -3.57 7.03
CA MET A 28 3.14 -4.38 6.09
C MET A 28 3.38 -5.80 6.63
N GLU A 29 3.59 -5.96 7.94
CA GLU A 29 3.70 -7.27 8.59
C GLU A 29 2.36 -8.03 8.57
N ASN A 30 1.24 -7.30 8.69
CA ASN A 30 -0.11 -7.84 8.70
C ASN A 30 -1.02 -7.06 7.73
N PRO A 31 -0.97 -7.38 6.42
CA PRO A 31 -1.80 -6.70 5.42
C PRO A 31 -3.29 -6.81 5.73
N ILE A 32 -4.03 -5.75 5.43
CA ILE A 32 -5.47 -5.68 5.64
C ILE A 32 -6.16 -6.69 4.71
N LEU A 33 -7.05 -7.49 5.28
CA LEU A 33 -7.91 -8.40 4.54
C LEU A 33 -9.35 -7.85 4.54
N LEU A 34 -9.84 -7.47 3.36
CA LEU A 34 -11.23 -7.02 3.20
C LEU A 34 -12.16 -8.17 2.85
N ASP A 35 -13.45 -7.96 3.06
CA ASP A 35 -14.49 -8.89 2.63
C ASP A 35 -14.85 -8.67 1.15
N TYR A 36 -14.34 -9.54 0.29
CA TYR A 36 -14.53 -9.43 -1.17
C TYR A 36 -15.71 -10.25 -1.73
N ARG A 37 -16.56 -10.86 -0.89
CA ARG A 37 -17.62 -11.80 -1.36
C ARG A 37 -18.53 -11.26 -2.46
N ASN A 38 -18.82 -9.95 -2.43
CA ASN A 38 -19.71 -9.28 -3.37
C ASN A 38 -18.97 -8.56 -4.51
N VAL A 39 -17.64 -8.64 -4.57
CA VAL A 39 -16.84 -8.02 -5.62
C VAL A 39 -16.82 -8.94 -6.84
N LYS A 40 -17.12 -8.38 -8.01
CA LYS A 40 -17.17 -9.11 -9.30
C LYS A 40 -16.33 -8.46 -10.39
N THR A 41 -15.93 -7.21 -10.20
CA THR A 41 -15.14 -6.44 -11.16
C THR A 41 -13.88 -5.85 -10.52
N CYS A 42 -12.92 -5.46 -11.37
CA CYS A 42 -11.71 -4.77 -10.95
C CYS A 42 -12.03 -3.40 -10.32
N GLU A 43 -13.04 -2.71 -10.85
CA GLU A 43 -13.49 -1.40 -10.35
C GLU A 43 -14.10 -1.50 -8.94
N GLU A 44 -14.96 -2.49 -8.69
CA GLU A 44 -15.55 -2.71 -7.36
C GLU A 44 -14.48 -3.02 -6.31
N MET A 45 -13.44 -3.80 -6.66
CA MET A 45 -12.31 -4.06 -5.78
C MET A 45 -11.58 -2.77 -5.41
N LYS A 46 -11.29 -1.90 -6.40
CA LYS A 46 -10.63 -0.61 -6.19
C LYS A 46 -11.49 0.33 -5.33
N SER A 47 -12.79 0.39 -5.60
CA SER A 47 -13.74 1.18 -4.82
C SER A 47 -13.75 0.73 -3.36
N LEU A 48 -13.83 -0.58 -3.10
CA LEU A 48 -13.87 -1.13 -1.75
C LEU A 48 -12.61 -0.76 -0.94
N ILE A 49 -11.43 -0.79 -1.59
CA ILE A 49 -10.16 -0.38 -0.96
C ILE A 49 -10.19 1.12 -0.65
N ASN A 50 -10.62 1.95 -1.60
CA ASN A 50 -10.72 3.39 -1.39
C ASN A 50 -11.73 3.77 -0.30
N ASP A 51 -12.87 3.07 -0.22
CA ASP A 51 -13.87 3.24 0.82
C ASP A 51 -13.32 2.87 2.20
N TYR A 52 -12.52 1.79 2.28
CA TYR A 52 -11.81 1.45 3.51
C TYR A 52 -10.88 2.58 3.95
N ILE A 53 -10.06 3.11 3.03
CA ILE A 53 -9.12 4.19 3.35
C ILE A 53 -9.89 5.41 3.87
N THR A 54 -10.90 5.86 3.13
CA THR A 54 -11.71 7.05 3.46
C THR A 54 -12.43 6.89 4.82
N LYS A 55 -12.93 5.69 5.12
CA LYS A 55 -13.69 5.43 6.35
C LYS A 55 -12.81 5.29 7.60
N ASN A 56 -11.63 4.69 7.48
CA ASN A 56 -10.80 4.34 8.63
C ASN A 56 -9.65 5.31 8.85
N HIS A 57 -9.25 6.06 7.82
CA HIS A 57 -8.15 7.00 7.87
C HIS A 57 -8.64 8.36 7.36
N GLU A 58 -9.47 9.03 8.16
CA GLU A 58 -10.04 10.33 7.82
C GLU A 58 -8.93 11.34 7.46
N GLY A 59 -9.15 12.09 6.38
CA GLY A 59 -8.18 13.06 5.85
C GLY A 59 -7.05 12.45 5.02
N GLN A 60 -6.90 11.12 4.96
CA GLN A 60 -5.94 10.47 4.06
C GLN A 60 -6.53 10.30 2.66
N THR A 61 -5.79 10.75 1.65
CA THR A 61 -6.15 10.60 0.23
C THR A 61 -5.18 9.65 -0.47
N HIS A 62 -5.71 8.67 -1.20
CA HIS A 62 -4.90 7.76 -2.03
C HIS A 62 -4.20 8.50 -3.17
N ARG A 63 -2.87 8.31 -3.30
CA ARG A 63 -2.04 8.98 -4.32
C ARG A 63 -1.32 8.04 -5.27
N GLY A 64 -1.09 6.80 -4.87
CA GLY A 64 -0.38 5.83 -5.70
C GLY A 64 -0.48 4.42 -5.14
N SER A 65 -0.24 3.45 -6.02
CA SER A 65 -0.23 2.04 -5.64
C SER A 65 0.91 1.30 -6.29
N GLY A 66 1.40 0.28 -5.60
CA GLY A 66 2.30 -0.74 -6.13
C GLY A 66 1.83 -2.13 -5.74
N LEU A 67 2.33 -3.15 -6.43
CA LEU A 67 1.97 -4.54 -6.16
C LEU A 67 3.22 -5.34 -5.85
N ILE A 68 3.24 -5.98 -4.68
CA ILE A 68 4.22 -7.03 -4.37
C ILE A 68 3.58 -8.37 -4.68
N LYS A 69 4.27 -9.15 -5.53
CA LYS A 69 3.93 -10.55 -5.78
C LYS A 69 5.05 -11.43 -5.27
N GLU A 70 4.82 -12.12 -4.16
CA GLU A 70 5.80 -13.00 -3.55
C GLU A 70 5.11 -14.26 -3.00
N ASN A 71 5.71 -15.44 -3.24
CA ASN A 71 5.20 -16.73 -2.75
C ASN A 71 3.71 -17.00 -3.07
N GLY A 72 3.25 -16.55 -4.24
CA GLY A 72 1.85 -16.71 -4.67
C GLY A 72 0.86 -15.75 -4.00
N LYS A 73 1.33 -14.86 -3.11
CA LYS A 73 0.52 -13.79 -2.54
C LYS A 73 0.65 -12.52 -3.36
N TYR A 74 -0.45 -11.78 -3.40
CA TYR A 74 -0.54 -10.45 -4.00
C TYR A 74 -0.87 -9.43 -2.92
N ILE A 75 0.12 -8.62 -2.57
CA ILE A 75 -0.03 -7.54 -1.60
C ILE A 75 -0.07 -6.21 -2.35
N LEU A 76 -1.22 -5.54 -2.31
CA LEU A 76 -1.35 -4.19 -2.84
C LEU A 76 -0.87 -3.19 -1.79
N ILE A 77 0.08 -2.36 -2.18
CA ILE A 77 0.55 -1.24 -1.37
C ILE A 77 -0.12 0.03 -1.90
N CYS A 78 -0.72 0.81 -1.02
CA CYS A 78 -1.33 2.10 -1.28
C CYS A 78 -0.58 3.17 -0.49
N ALA A 79 -0.03 4.16 -1.20
CA ALA A 79 0.49 5.37 -0.57
C ALA A 79 -0.64 6.39 -0.45
N THR A 80 -0.91 6.85 0.78
CA THR A 80 -1.89 7.89 1.08
C THR A 80 -1.20 9.08 1.74
N PHE A 81 -1.77 10.27 1.54
CA PHE A 81 -1.26 11.52 2.11
C PHE A 81 -2.41 12.32 2.72
N ASN A 82 -2.16 12.93 3.87
CA ASN A 82 -3.08 13.90 4.45
C ASN A 82 -2.77 15.35 4.00
N GLU A 83 -3.53 16.32 4.49
CA GLU A 83 -3.35 17.74 4.15
C GLU A 83 -2.00 18.34 4.59
N ASP A 84 -1.32 17.70 5.55
CA ASP A 84 0.02 18.08 6.03
C ASP A 84 1.14 17.36 5.26
N ASP A 85 0.84 16.72 4.12
CA ASP A 85 1.76 15.87 3.35
C ASP A 85 2.37 14.69 4.13
N LYS A 86 1.74 14.28 5.24
CA LYS A 86 2.17 13.10 5.98
C LYS A 86 1.70 11.83 5.29
N MET A 87 2.68 11.02 4.92
CA MET A 87 2.44 9.75 4.25
C MET A 87 2.00 8.67 5.24
N LEU A 88 0.98 7.91 4.85
CA LEU A 88 0.62 6.63 5.44
C LEU A 88 0.63 5.58 4.33
N ILE A 89 1.35 4.50 4.55
CA ILE A 89 1.37 3.33 3.66
C ILE A 89 0.40 2.29 4.22
N LEU A 90 -0.52 1.84 3.38
CA LEU A 90 -1.49 0.80 3.67
C LEU A 90 -1.32 -0.37 2.68
N SER A 91 -1.28 -1.57 3.21
CA SER A 91 -1.03 -2.83 2.51
C SER A 91 -2.27 -3.68 2.66
N PHE A 92 -2.72 -4.26 1.55
CA PHE A 92 -3.91 -5.08 1.46
C PHE A 92 -3.55 -6.44 0.86
N ASP A 93 -3.98 -7.53 1.50
CA ASP A 93 -3.92 -8.85 0.88
C ASP A 93 -5.09 -8.98 -0.11
N ILE A 94 -4.76 -8.87 -1.39
CA ILE A 94 -5.72 -8.98 -2.50
C ILE A 94 -5.60 -10.31 -3.24
N THR A 95 -4.90 -11.29 -2.67
CA THR A 95 -4.59 -12.57 -3.30
C THR A 95 -5.86 -13.28 -3.78
N ASN A 96 -6.81 -13.52 -2.87
CA ASN A 96 -8.01 -14.29 -3.19
C ASN A 96 -8.87 -13.60 -4.24
N ILE A 97 -9.09 -12.29 -4.10
CA ILE A 97 -9.94 -11.56 -5.04
C ILE A 97 -9.27 -11.44 -6.42
N LEU A 98 -7.96 -11.23 -6.51
CA LEU A 98 -7.28 -11.26 -7.81
C LEU A 98 -7.38 -12.63 -8.47
N HIS A 99 -7.21 -13.72 -7.70
CA HIS A 99 -7.40 -15.07 -8.23
C HIS A 99 -8.82 -15.29 -8.75
N GLU A 100 -9.84 -14.87 -8.02
CA GLU A 100 -11.23 -14.97 -8.46
C GLU A 100 -11.48 -14.16 -9.74
N LEU A 101 -11.07 -12.90 -9.77
CA LEU A 101 -11.30 -12.02 -10.92
C LEU A 101 -10.53 -12.45 -12.17
N LEU A 102 -9.31 -12.99 -12.02
CA LEU A 102 -8.53 -13.57 -13.12
C LEU A 102 -9.18 -14.82 -13.74
N HIS A 103 -10.01 -15.52 -12.97
CA HIS A 103 -10.78 -16.70 -13.42
C HIS A 103 -12.27 -16.39 -13.64
N SER A 104 -12.67 -15.11 -13.60
CA SER A 104 -14.05 -14.69 -13.90
C SER A 104 -14.49 -15.21 -15.27
N SER A 105 -15.77 -15.58 -15.43
CA SER A 105 -16.33 -15.94 -16.74
C SER A 105 -16.38 -14.74 -17.70
N ASP A 106 -16.45 -13.52 -17.16
CA ASP A 106 -16.45 -12.29 -17.96
C ASP A 106 -15.05 -11.99 -18.50
N LYS A 107 -14.94 -11.91 -19.83
CA LYS A 107 -13.68 -11.63 -20.51
C LYS A 107 -13.15 -10.24 -20.18
N LYS A 108 -14.04 -9.23 -20.13
CA LYS A 108 -13.63 -7.85 -19.87
C LYS A 108 -13.00 -7.72 -18.49
N THR A 109 -13.64 -8.28 -17.46
CA THR A 109 -13.08 -8.33 -16.10
C THR A 109 -11.68 -8.97 -16.08
N ARG A 110 -11.48 -10.10 -16.75
CA ARG A 110 -10.16 -10.76 -16.78
C ARG A 110 -9.09 -9.88 -17.43
N GLU A 111 -9.43 -9.15 -18.49
CA GLU A 111 -8.49 -8.26 -19.18
C GLU A 111 -8.15 -7.04 -18.31
N GLU A 112 -9.15 -6.39 -17.71
CA GLU A 112 -8.95 -5.26 -16.80
C GLU A 112 -8.08 -5.61 -15.59
N VAL A 113 -8.21 -6.82 -15.05
CA VAL A 113 -7.39 -7.27 -13.92
C VAL A 113 -5.94 -7.50 -14.35
N LYS A 114 -5.71 -8.05 -15.54
CA LYS A 114 -4.36 -8.22 -16.09
C LYS A 114 -3.69 -6.87 -16.35
N GLU A 115 -4.42 -5.94 -16.97
CA GLU A 115 -3.95 -4.57 -17.20
C GLU A 115 -3.66 -3.86 -15.88
N TYR A 116 -4.53 -4.04 -14.88
CA TYR A 116 -4.32 -3.47 -13.55
C TYR A 116 -3.06 -4.03 -12.89
N ILE A 117 -2.87 -5.36 -12.87
CA ILE A 117 -1.65 -5.97 -12.34
C ILE A 117 -0.41 -5.44 -13.08
N ALA A 118 -0.44 -5.43 -14.42
CA ALA A 118 0.67 -4.94 -15.23
C ALA A 118 0.97 -3.46 -14.98
N SER A 119 -0.04 -2.63 -14.70
CA SER A 119 0.15 -1.21 -14.36
C SER A 119 0.78 -0.98 -12.99
N LEU A 120 0.69 -1.96 -12.08
CA LEU A 120 1.17 -1.87 -10.70
C LEU A 120 2.51 -2.56 -10.47
N THR A 121 2.82 -3.56 -11.29
CA THR A 121 4.16 -4.13 -11.37
C THR A 121 4.97 -3.25 -12.29
N SER A 122 6.15 -2.81 -11.87
CA SER A 122 7.10 -2.12 -12.75
C SER A 122 7.66 -3.07 -13.82
N GLU A 123 6.82 -3.60 -14.70
CA GLU A 123 7.24 -4.11 -16.00
C GLU A 123 7.07 -2.97 -17.00
N ASN A 124 7.82 -1.89 -16.81
CA ASN A 124 7.91 -0.83 -17.80
C ASN A 124 9.35 -0.30 -17.91
N VAL A 125 9.99 -0.83 -18.97
CA VAL A 125 10.84 -0.15 -19.96
C VAL A 125 12.28 0.18 -19.53
N GLU A 126 13.22 -0.58 -20.11
CA GLU A 126 14.64 -0.21 -20.25
C GLU A 126 14.83 1.19 -20.83
#